data_AF-A0A699WSK8-F1
#
_entry.id   AF-A0A699WSK8-F1
#
_cell.length_a   1.000
_cell.length_b   1.000
_cell.length_c   1.000
_cell.angle_alpha   90.00
_cell.angle_beta   90.00
_cell.angle_gamma   90.00
#
_symmetry.space_group_name_H-M   'P 1'
#
loop_
_entity.id
_entity.type
_entity.pdbx_description
1 polymer ?
#
loop_
_entity_poly.entity_id
_entity_poly.type
_entity_poly.pdbx_seq_one_letter_code
_entity_poly.pdbx_strand_id
1 'polypeptide(L)'
;MYEPDPEDQLWTLTQNFMHAPIEWKLYDLSEVHHLTAKDKEIFMLVEKDYPLRRGLALVMISYKLQVENYSQMAEDFIRKIYNIANTPR
;
A
#
# COMPACT_ATOMS: atom_id res chain seq x y z
N MET A 1 14.00 26.30 -5.10
CA MET A 1 13.87 25.51 -3.86
C MET A 1 12.63 24.65 -4.06
N TYR A 2 12.74 23.33 -3.99
CA TYR A 2 11.57 22.45 -4.11
C TYR A 2 10.83 22.46 -2.75
N GLU A 3 9.55 22.80 -2.75
CA GLU A 3 8.72 22.77 -1.55
C GLU A 3 8.15 21.35 -1.36
N PRO A 4 8.29 20.72 -0.18
CA PRO A 4 7.74 19.40 0.07
C PRO A 4 6.20 19.43 0.07
N ASP A 5 5.58 18.43 -0.54
CA ASP A 5 4.12 18.22 -0.54
C ASP A 5 3.64 17.99 0.92
N PRO A 6 2.55 18.64 1.37
CA PRO A 6 1.90 18.33 2.65
C PRO A 6 1.61 16.83 2.85
N GLU A 7 1.33 16.09 1.77
CA GLU A 7 1.16 14.63 1.82
C GLU A 7 2.48 13.93 2.13
N ASP A 8 3.61 14.40 1.59
CA ASP A 8 4.94 13.83 1.86
C ASP A 8 5.36 14.05 3.34
N GLN A 9 4.91 15.15 3.98
CA GLN A 9 5.07 15.33 5.43
C GLN A 9 4.24 14.33 6.24
N LEU A 10 3.00 14.06 5.82
CA LEU A 10 2.15 13.04 6.44
C LEU A 10 2.77 11.63 6.32
N TRP A 11 3.46 11.36 5.21
CA TRP A 11 4.20 10.11 4.99
C TRP A 11 5.49 10.01 5.81
N THR A 12 6.22 11.11 5.97
CA THR A 12 7.43 11.15 6.83
C THR A 12 7.07 10.87 8.28
N LEU A 13 5.95 11.42 8.76
CA LEU A 13 5.40 11.08 10.07
C LEU A 13 5.01 9.60 10.15
N THR A 14 4.44 9.03 9.09
CA THR A 14 4.04 7.61 9.02
C THR A 14 5.24 6.65 9.08
N GLN A 15 6.38 7.01 8.47
CA GLN A 15 7.64 6.24 8.54
C GLN A 15 8.10 5.96 9.97
N ASN A 16 7.91 6.91 10.89
CA ASN A 16 8.27 6.72 12.31
C ASN A 16 7.38 5.70 13.05
N PHE A 17 6.26 5.25 12.48
CA PHE A 17 5.36 4.26 13.08
C PHE A 17 5.53 2.83 12.54
N MET A 18 6.39 2.62 11.53
CA MET A 18 6.48 1.40 10.71
C MET A 18 7.39 0.29 11.28
N HIS A 19 7.13 -0.15 12.51
CA HIS A 19 7.70 -1.41 13.05
C HIS A 19 6.67 -2.56 13.08
N ALA A 20 5.47 -2.36 12.51
CA ALA A 20 4.40 -3.35 12.50
C ALA A 20 4.16 -3.91 11.09
N PRO A 21 3.74 -5.17 10.95
CA PRO A 21 3.33 -5.75 9.66
C PRO A 21 2.20 -4.95 9.02
N ILE A 22 2.17 -4.94 7.68
CA ILE A 22 1.04 -4.42 6.91
C ILE A 22 0.14 -5.59 6.54
N GLU A 23 -1.11 -5.54 6.98
CA GLU A 23 -2.15 -6.50 6.62
C GLU A 23 -2.98 -5.96 5.46
N TRP A 24 -3.32 -6.84 4.52
CA TRP A 24 -4.23 -6.55 3.41
C TRP A 24 -5.43 -7.48 3.47
N LYS A 25 -6.61 -6.88 3.31
CA LYS A 25 -7.90 -7.55 3.23
C LYS A 25 -8.67 -7.02 2.03
N LEU A 26 -9.45 -7.89 1.40
CA LEU A 26 -10.38 -7.51 0.35
C LEU A 26 -11.80 -7.68 0.88
N TYR A 27 -12.61 -6.64 0.75
CA TYR A 27 -14.05 -6.71 1.00
C TYR A 27 -14.76 -6.93 -0.33
N ASP A 28 -14.97 -8.20 -0.68
CA ASP A 28 -15.51 -8.63 -1.98
C ASP A 28 -16.88 -8.01 -2.32
N LEU A 29 -17.72 -7.74 -1.31
CA LEU A 29 -19.05 -7.14 -1.51
C LEU A 29 -19.00 -5.65 -1.88
N SER A 30 -17.87 -4.98 -1.67
CA SER A 30 -17.71 -3.55 -1.92
C SER A 30 -16.51 -3.23 -2.81
N GLU A 31 -15.79 -4.25 -3.28
CA GLU A 31 -14.57 -4.12 -4.09
C GLU A 31 -13.60 -3.09 -3.48
N VAL A 32 -13.37 -3.19 -2.18
CA VAL A 32 -12.46 -2.32 -1.43
C VAL A 32 -11.27 -3.12 -0.90
N HIS A 33 -10.07 -2.68 -1.26
CA HIS A 33 -8.83 -3.05 -0.57
C HIS A 33 -8.74 -2.31 0.75
N HIS A 34 -8.56 -3.04 1.84
CA HIS A 34 -8.26 -2.50 3.15
C HIS A 34 -6.83 -2.87 3.52
N LEU A 35 -6.01 -1.84 3.73
CA LEU A 35 -4.65 -1.97 4.26
C LEU A 35 -4.64 -1.48 5.70
N THR A 36 -4.24 -2.34 6.61
CA THR A 36 -4.10 -2.00 8.02
C THR A 36 -2.63 -2.04 8.40
N ALA A 37 -2.16 -0.97 9.04
CA ALA A 37 -0.82 -0.87 9.59
C ALA A 37 -0.90 -0.26 10.99
N LYS A 38 -0.86 -1.11 12.02
CA LYS A 38 -0.95 -0.74 13.43
C LYS A 38 -2.17 0.13 13.77
N ASP A 39 -2.03 1.45 13.72
CA ASP A 39 -3.03 2.45 14.11
C ASP A 39 -3.64 3.19 12.90
N LYS A 40 -3.30 2.75 11.68
CA LYS A 40 -3.75 3.36 10.43
C LYS A 40 -4.45 2.35 9.54
N GLU A 41 -5.56 2.79 8.98
CA GLU A 41 -6.35 2.05 7.99
C GLU A 41 -6.41 2.87 6.70
N ILE A 42 -6.10 2.22 5.57
CA ILE A 42 -6.21 2.81 4.23
C ILE A 42 -7.19 1.96 3.45
N PHE A 43 -8.26 2.61 2.96
CA PHE A 43 -9.25 2.00 2.08
C PHE A 43 -9.02 2.47 0.65
N MET A 44 -8.90 1.53 -0.29
CA MET A 44 -8.76 1.82 -1.72
C MET A 44 -9.82 1.04 -2.50
N LEU A 45 -10.59 1.71 -3.33
CA LEU A 45 -11.52 1.05 -4.26
C LEU A 45 -10.74 0.35 -5.38
N VAL A 46 -11.12 -0.89 -5.70
CA VAL A 46 -10.54 -1.71 -6.77
C VAL A 46 -10.71 -1.04 -8.14
N GLU A 47 -11.88 -0.44 -8.41
CA GLU A 47 -12.19 0.18 -9.69
C GLU A 47 -11.44 1.49 -9.97
N LYS A 48 -10.93 2.14 -8.92
CA LYS A 48 -10.25 3.42 -9.05
C LYS A 48 -8.76 3.18 -9.16
N ASP A 49 -8.15 3.72 -10.21
CA ASP A 49 -6.69 3.72 -10.34
C ASP A 49 -6.10 4.71 -9.33
N TYR A 50 -5.92 4.24 -8.11
CA TYR A 50 -5.10 4.93 -7.13
C TYR A 50 -3.64 4.69 -7.53
N PRO A 51 -2.88 5.73 -7.91
CA PRO A 51 -1.48 5.56 -8.22
C PRO A 51 -0.74 5.18 -6.93
N LEU A 52 -0.54 3.87 -6.73
CA LEU A 52 0.35 3.34 -5.71
C LEU A 52 1.73 3.95 -5.95
N ARG A 53 2.09 4.95 -5.14
CA ARG A 53 3.39 5.61 -5.26
C ARG A 53 4.48 4.59 -4.95
N ARG A 54 5.62 4.67 -5.66
CA ARG A 54 6.76 3.77 -5.49
C ARG A 54 7.25 3.63 -4.05
N GLY A 55 7.20 4.71 -3.27
CA GLY A 55 7.57 4.68 -1.84
C GLY A 55 6.68 3.73 -1.03
N LEU A 56 5.37 3.73 -1.26
CA LEU A 56 4.44 2.82 -0.59
C LEU A 56 4.66 1.37 -1.02
N ALA A 57 4.87 1.13 -2.32
CA ALA A 57 5.15 -0.22 -2.84
C ALA A 57 6.43 -0.83 -2.24
N LEU A 58 7.50 -0.04 -2.10
CA LEU A 58 8.74 -0.50 -1.47
C LEU A 58 8.52 -0.87 0.00
N VAL A 59 7.78 -0.06 0.75
CA VAL A 59 7.42 -0.34 2.15
C VAL A 59 6.63 -1.65 2.26
N MET A 60 5.60 -1.85 1.43
CA MET A 60 4.78 -3.08 1.45
C MET A 60 5.63 -4.34 1.22
N ILE A 61 6.65 -4.25 0.35
CA ILE A 61 7.61 -5.34 0.14
C ILE A 61 8.58 -5.49 1.33
N SER A 62 9.17 -4.38 1.80
CA SER A 62 10.14 -4.39 2.91
C SER A 62 9.57 -4.96 4.21
N TYR A 63 8.28 -4.73 4.47
CA TYR A 63 7.61 -5.17 5.69
C TYR A 63 6.76 -6.43 5.52
N LYS A 64 6.96 -7.19 4.43
CA LYS A 64 6.28 -8.46 4.15
C LYS A 64 4.76 -8.36 4.28
N LEU A 65 4.12 -7.69 3.31
CA LEU A 65 2.66 -7.62 3.16
C LEU A 65 2.00 -8.98 3.48
N GLN A 66 1.11 -8.99 4.47
CA GLN A 66 0.33 -10.16 4.82
C GLN A 66 -1.02 -10.11 4.12
N VAL A 67 -1.35 -11.17 3.39
CA VAL A 67 -2.61 -11.29 2.64
C VAL A 67 -3.49 -12.28 3.39
N GLU A 68 -4.66 -11.82 3.85
CA GLU A 68 -5.55 -12.68 4.65
C GLU A 68 -6.21 -13.78 3.80
N ASN A 69 -6.62 -13.45 2.57
CA ASN A 69 -7.26 -14.39 1.65
C ASN A 69 -6.50 -14.43 0.32
N TYR A 70 -6.02 -15.61 -0.07
CA TYR A 70 -5.38 -15.81 -1.37
C TYR A 70 -6.44 -15.88 -2.47
N SER A 71 -6.36 -14.97 -3.43
CA SER A 71 -7.25 -14.90 -4.61
C SER A 71 -6.48 -14.40 -5.83
N GLN A 72 -7.06 -14.55 -7.03
CA GLN A 72 -6.45 -14.02 -8.26
C GLN A 72 -6.22 -12.50 -8.15
N MET A 73 -7.15 -11.79 -7.50
CA MET A 73 -7.03 -10.35 -7.28
C MET A 73 -5.90 -10.01 -6.31
N ALA A 74 -5.68 -10.84 -5.28
CA ALA A 74 -4.55 -10.67 -4.37
C ALA A 74 -3.22 -10.87 -5.11
N GLU A 75 -3.14 -11.87 -6.00
CA GLU A 75 -1.97 -12.10 -6.85
C GLU A 75 -1.71 -10.92 -7.81
N ASP A 76 -2.76 -10.41 -8.46
CA ASP A 76 -2.68 -9.26 -9.36
C ASP A 76 -2.21 -8.00 -8.62
N PHE A 77 -2.68 -7.80 -7.38
CA PHE A 77 -2.27 -6.70 -6.52
C PHE A 77 -0.80 -6.80 -6.09
N ILE A 78 -0.36 -7.98 -5.64
CA ILE A 78 1.06 -8.24 -5.32
C ILE A 78 1.93 -7.97 -6.54
N ARG A 79 1.50 -8.42 -7.73
CA ARG A 79 2.22 -8.19 -8.99
C ARG A 79 2.29 -6.70 -9.33
N LYS A 80 1.20 -5.94 -9.14
CA LYS A 80 1.18 -4.47 -9.31
C LYS A 80 2.20 -3.78 -8.40
N ILE A 81 2.25 -4.16 -7.12
CA ILE A 81 3.22 -3.64 -6.15
C ILE A 81 4.66 -3.94 -6.60
N TYR A 82 4.93 -5.19 -6.98
CA TYR A 82 6.26 -5.60 -7.40
C TYR A 82 6.73 -4.83 -8.65
N ASN A 83 5.85 -4.66 -9.65
CA ASN A 83 6.17 -3.91 -10.86
C ASN A 83 6.50 -2.44 -10.54
N ILE A 84 5.71 -1.80 -9.68
CA ILE A 84 5.92 -0.40 -9.28
C ILE A 84 7.23 -0.24 -8.50
N ALA A 85 7.52 -1.13 -7.56
CA ALA A 85 8.73 -1.08 -6.76
C ALA A 85 10.01 -1.22 -7.61
N ASN A 86 9.95 -2.10 -8.63
CA ASN A 86 11.07 -2.42 -9.51
C ASN A 86 11.15 -1.57 -10.78
N THR A 87 10.27 -0.58 -10.96
CA THR A 87 10.35 0.33 -12.10
C THR A 87 11.63 1.17 -12.01
N PRO A 88 12.50 1.20 -13.06
CA PRO A 88 13.70 2.05 -13.10
C PRO A 88 13.36 3.53 -12.87
N ARG A 89 14.29 4.27 -12.26
CA ARG A 89 14.09 5.70 -11.96
C ARG A 89 14.31 6.57 -13.18
#